data_AF-A2G9H7-F1
#
_entry.id   AF-A2G9H7-F1
#
_cell.length_a   1.000
_cell.length_b   1.000
_cell.length_c   1.000
_cell.angle_alpha   90.00
_cell.angle_beta   90.00
_cell.angle_gamma   90.00
#
_symmetry.space_group_name_H-M   'P 1'
#
loop_
_entity.id
_entity.type
_entity.pdbx_description
1 polymer ?
#
loop_
_entity_poly.entity_id
_entity_poly.type
_entity_poly.pdbx_seq_one_letter_code
_entity_poly.pdbx_strand_id
1 'polypeptide(L)'
;ECFRINRHSYRKSLILLLDVNTQPAHIHHQSRYTILPGLITAYSVFRWFLVNKVFATLGRLAKVDPKRLYKFSNRCFDLLHYSSSAIIGLIAVLSRPYAKCMFWSYDCADFYMPTEEAFQVTVMEKIYVLIFFCYYIVDVAYIGANTGIALIAIHHVATLSLVFGSIILQAPVVCVIIMILHDVVDVPLYTGKICAYLGYIKIKDFTLVSFAILCTWFRMINYPLVANAAWKNQYREGIIYPVLYRGVAYFLWVLFFCHCCWFYDILKAVLQIVQGNPNAIRDNRSD
;
A
#
# COMPACT_ATOMS: atom_id res chain seq x y z
N GLU A 1 -15.29 23.74 21.88
CA GLU A 1 -15.06 22.45 22.55
C GLU A 1 -14.79 21.26 21.59
N CYS A 2 -14.49 21.51 20.30
CA CYS A 2 -14.50 20.49 19.24
C CYS A 2 -13.17 19.73 19.00
N PHE A 3 -12.27 19.64 20.00
CA PHE A 3 -10.99 18.93 19.85
C PHE A 3 -10.53 18.24 21.14
N ARG A 4 -11.45 17.81 22.01
CA ARG A 4 -11.09 16.90 23.10
C ARG A 4 -11.09 15.48 22.58
N ILE A 5 -10.14 15.19 21.70
CA ILE A 5 -9.75 13.82 21.34
C ILE A 5 -9.53 13.07 22.67
N ASN A 6 -10.37 12.08 22.96
CA ASN A 6 -10.21 11.25 24.15
C ASN A 6 -8.92 10.45 23.98
N ARG A 7 -7.80 10.98 24.51
CA ARG A 7 -6.45 10.37 24.45
C ARG A 7 -6.48 8.89 24.85
N HIS A 8 -7.46 8.49 25.65
CA HIS A 8 -7.64 7.12 26.11
C HIS A 8 -8.07 6.14 25.00
N SER A 9 -8.89 6.57 24.03
CA SER A 9 -9.31 5.72 22.89
C SER A 9 -8.18 5.56 21.87
N TYR A 10 -7.50 6.66 21.54
CA TYR A 10 -6.33 6.68 20.64
C TYR A 10 -5.18 5.82 21.17
N ARG A 11 -4.89 5.94 22.47
CA ARG A 11 -3.91 5.07 23.13
C ARG A 11 -4.33 3.61 23.04
N LYS A 12 -5.58 3.27 23.35
CA LYS A 12 -6.06 1.87 23.27
C LYS A 12 -5.90 1.28 21.86
N SER A 13 -6.34 1.96 20.80
CA SER A 13 -6.24 1.44 19.42
C SER A 13 -4.78 1.25 18.96
N LEU A 14 -3.90 2.23 19.23
CA LEU A 14 -2.48 2.11 18.87
C LEU A 14 -1.76 1.06 19.71
N ILE A 15 -2.10 0.95 21.01
CA ILE A 15 -1.58 -0.08 21.91
C ILE A 15 -2.00 -1.48 21.42
N LEU A 16 -3.26 -1.67 21.01
CA LEU A 16 -3.77 -2.93 20.45
C LEU A 16 -3.10 -3.31 19.14
N LEU A 17 -2.69 -2.35 18.31
CA LEU A 17 -1.89 -2.60 17.10
C LEU A 17 -0.41 -2.89 17.39
N LEU A 18 0.10 -2.58 18.58
CA LEU A 18 1.49 -2.86 18.96
C LEU A 18 1.65 -4.06 19.89
N ASP A 19 0.55 -4.54 20.51
CA ASP A 19 0.59 -5.65 21.45
C ASP A 19 0.52 -7.01 20.73
N VAL A 20 1.65 -7.52 20.25
CA VAL A 20 1.71 -8.80 19.49
C VAL A 20 1.37 -10.01 20.39
N ASN A 21 1.42 -9.85 21.71
CA ASN A 21 1.11 -10.91 22.67
C ASN A 21 -0.27 -10.72 23.32
N THR A 22 -1.07 -11.79 23.30
CA THR A 22 -2.34 -11.91 24.03
C THR A 22 -2.12 -12.23 25.52
N GLN A 23 -1.35 -11.42 26.25
CA GLN A 23 -1.08 -11.65 27.69
C GLN A 23 -1.43 -10.42 28.56
N PRO A 24 -1.88 -10.63 29.82
CA PRO A 24 -2.60 -9.62 30.59
C PRO A 24 -1.71 -8.46 31.07
N ALA A 25 -2.40 -7.34 31.32
CA ALA A 25 -1.95 -5.96 31.30
C ALA A 25 -0.97 -5.47 32.40
N HIS A 26 -0.23 -6.34 33.10
CA HIS A 26 0.52 -5.91 34.28
C HIS A 26 2.00 -5.59 34.08
N ILE A 27 2.57 -5.80 32.89
CA ILE A 27 3.97 -5.46 32.61
C ILE A 27 4.04 -4.65 31.31
N HIS A 28 4.86 -3.59 31.34
CA HIS A 28 5.29 -2.75 30.22
C HIS A 28 4.34 -1.66 29.70
N HIS A 29 4.20 -0.54 30.41
CA HIS A 29 3.77 0.70 29.75
C HIS A 29 4.95 1.39 29.02
N GLN A 30 6.21 1.09 29.38
CA GLN A 30 7.40 1.77 28.86
C GLN A 30 8.09 1.07 27.66
N SER A 31 7.93 -0.26 27.48
CA SER A 31 8.47 -0.94 26.27
C SER A 31 7.56 -0.83 25.04
N ARG A 32 6.28 -0.48 25.22
CA ARG A 32 5.29 -0.45 24.12
C ARG A 32 5.50 0.72 23.15
N TYR A 33 6.06 1.84 23.62
CA TYR A 33 6.35 3.02 22.79
C TYR A 33 7.66 2.91 21.99
N THR A 34 8.53 1.95 22.30
CA THR A 34 9.80 1.73 21.59
C THR A 34 9.69 0.72 20.47
N ILE A 35 8.65 -0.13 20.45
CA ILE A 35 8.48 -1.20 19.45
C ILE A 35 8.32 -0.62 18.05
N LEU A 36 7.39 0.34 17.83
CA LEU A 36 7.14 0.86 16.49
C LEU A 36 8.34 1.62 15.90
N PRO A 37 8.99 2.56 16.62
CA PRO A 37 10.23 3.15 16.14
C PRO A 37 11.34 2.12 15.91
N GLY A 38 11.43 1.09 16.75
CA GLY A 38 12.36 -0.03 16.60
C GLY A 38 12.12 -0.82 15.30
N LEU A 39 10.87 -1.14 15.00
CA LEU A 39 10.47 -1.83 13.76
C LEU A 39 10.77 -0.99 12.51
N ILE A 40 10.45 0.31 12.55
CA ILE A 40 10.75 1.23 11.44
C ILE A 40 12.27 1.32 11.22
N THR A 41 13.05 1.41 12.31
CA THR A 41 14.52 1.45 12.25
C THR A 41 15.08 0.14 11.68
N ALA A 42 14.61 -1.00 12.17
CA ALA A 42 15.02 -2.31 11.67
C ALA A 42 14.68 -2.47 10.18
N TYR A 43 13.48 -2.07 9.77
CA TYR A 43 13.06 -2.09 8.36
C TYR A 43 13.91 -1.15 7.49
N SER A 44 14.27 0.03 8.01
CA SER A 44 15.16 0.98 7.32
C SER A 44 16.55 0.39 7.08
N VAL A 45 17.13 -0.23 8.11
CA VAL A 45 18.44 -0.91 8.01
C VAL A 45 18.35 -2.08 7.04
N PHE A 46 17.29 -2.87 7.11
CA PHE A 46 17.04 -4.00 6.20
C PHE A 46 16.96 -3.54 4.74
N ARG A 47 16.16 -2.51 4.45
CA ARG A 47 16.07 -1.93 3.10
C ARG A 47 17.40 -1.40 2.63
N TRP A 48 18.09 -0.61 3.45
CA TRP A 48 19.39 -0.04 3.11
C TRP A 48 20.39 -1.15 2.75
N PHE A 49 20.45 -2.21 3.55
CA PHE A 49 21.32 -3.34 3.31
C PHE A 49 20.99 -4.05 1.99
N LEU A 50 19.72 -4.40 1.77
CA LEU A 50 19.32 -5.08 0.54
C LEU A 50 19.57 -4.24 -0.70
N VAL A 51 19.18 -2.96 -0.70
CA VAL A 51 19.35 -2.07 -1.86
C VAL A 51 20.83 -1.85 -2.18
N ASN A 52 21.67 -1.54 -1.17
CA ASN A 52 23.05 -1.12 -1.41
C ASN A 52 24.06 -2.27 -1.48
N LYS A 53 23.80 -3.40 -0.82
CA LYS A 53 24.75 -4.54 -0.77
C LYS A 53 24.30 -5.71 -1.63
N VAL A 54 23.03 -6.11 -1.54
CA VAL A 54 22.53 -7.30 -2.26
C VAL A 54 22.16 -6.94 -3.69
N PHE A 55 21.13 -6.11 -3.90
CA PHE A 55 20.60 -5.81 -5.22
C PHE A 55 21.57 -4.99 -6.09
N ALA A 56 22.34 -4.08 -5.51
CA ALA A 56 23.38 -3.36 -6.26
C ALA A 56 24.50 -4.30 -6.74
N THR A 57 24.81 -5.36 -6.00
CA THR A 57 25.78 -6.37 -6.43
C THR A 57 25.20 -7.26 -7.53
N LEU A 58 23.96 -7.73 -7.36
CA LEU A 58 23.25 -8.47 -8.40
C LEU A 58 23.09 -7.67 -9.69
N GLY A 59 22.79 -6.37 -9.61
CA GLY A 59 22.68 -5.49 -10.78
C GLY A 59 24.02 -5.32 -11.51
N ARG A 60 25.13 -5.22 -10.78
CA ARG A 60 26.48 -5.19 -11.38
C ARG A 60 26.83 -6.51 -12.06
N LEU A 61 26.51 -7.65 -11.43
CA LEU A 61 26.70 -8.98 -12.02
C LEU A 61 25.84 -9.17 -13.29
N ALA A 62 24.62 -8.66 -13.27
CA ALA A 62 23.70 -8.66 -14.40
C ALA A 62 24.01 -7.59 -15.47
N LYS A 63 25.12 -6.83 -15.31
CA LYS A 63 25.56 -5.77 -16.24
C LYS A 63 24.51 -4.67 -16.49
N VAL A 64 23.70 -4.34 -15.48
CA VAL A 64 22.80 -3.18 -15.54
C VAL A 64 23.63 -1.89 -15.69
N ASP A 65 23.16 -0.96 -16.53
CA ASP A 65 23.78 0.35 -16.71
C ASP A 65 24.05 1.03 -15.35
N PRO A 66 25.31 1.42 -15.05
CA PRO A 66 25.66 2.10 -13.81
C PRO A 66 24.78 3.33 -13.50
N LYS A 67 24.31 4.06 -14.51
CA LYS A 67 23.42 5.22 -14.33
C LYS A 67 22.03 4.83 -13.83
N ARG A 68 21.60 3.61 -14.12
CA ARG A 68 20.28 3.05 -13.76
C ARG A 68 20.35 2.13 -12.55
N LEU A 69 21.56 1.76 -12.08
CA LEU A 69 21.76 0.81 -11.00
C LEU A 69 21.03 1.19 -9.71
N TYR A 70 21.03 2.49 -9.35
CA TYR A 70 20.30 2.96 -8.17
C TYR A 70 18.79 2.72 -8.28
N LYS A 71 18.18 3.06 -9.43
CA LYS A 71 16.76 2.82 -9.68
C LYS A 71 16.47 1.31 -9.70
N PHE A 72 17.28 0.52 -10.40
CA PHE A 72 17.16 -0.94 -10.45
C PHE A 72 17.13 -1.57 -9.06
N SER A 73 18.11 -1.26 -8.19
CA SER A 73 18.19 -1.84 -6.85
C SER A 73 16.98 -1.51 -5.98
N ASN A 74 16.44 -0.28 -6.11
CA ASN A 74 15.22 0.11 -5.41
C ASN A 74 14.01 -0.67 -5.95
N ARG A 75 13.85 -0.81 -7.28
CA ARG A 75 12.74 -1.60 -7.86
C ARG A 75 12.81 -3.08 -7.49
N CYS A 76 14.00 -3.66 -7.33
CA CYS A 76 14.18 -5.01 -6.79
C CYS A 76 13.68 -5.14 -5.35
N PHE A 77 13.98 -4.16 -4.50
CA PHE A 77 13.44 -4.13 -3.14
C PHE A 77 11.93 -3.96 -3.14
N ASP A 78 11.39 -3.07 -3.98
CA ASP A 78 9.95 -2.90 -4.10
C ASP A 78 9.27 -4.19 -4.55
N LEU A 79 9.81 -4.93 -5.54
CA LEU A 79 9.27 -6.23 -5.93
C LEU A 79 9.26 -7.22 -4.77
N LEU A 80 10.36 -7.32 -4.02
CA LEU A 80 10.45 -8.20 -2.85
C LEU A 80 9.39 -7.83 -1.81
N HIS A 81 9.24 -6.54 -1.51
CA HIS A 81 8.25 -6.05 -0.56
C HIS A 81 6.83 -6.35 -1.04
N TYR A 82 6.43 -5.89 -2.22
CA TYR A 82 5.06 -6.07 -2.70
C TYR A 82 4.70 -7.54 -2.90
N SER A 83 5.66 -8.40 -3.30
CA SER A 83 5.40 -9.85 -3.41
C SER A 83 5.16 -10.47 -2.04
N SER A 84 6.00 -10.18 -1.05
CA SER A 84 5.82 -10.68 0.32
C SER A 84 4.56 -10.12 0.97
N SER A 85 4.31 -8.82 0.80
CA SER A 85 3.12 -8.10 1.29
C SER A 85 1.85 -8.66 0.67
N ALA A 86 1.81 -8.89 -0.64
CA ALA A 86 0.66 -9.48 -1.33
C ALA A 86 0.37 -10.91 -0.82
N ILE A 87 1.40 -11.75 -0.63
CA ILE A 87 1.22 -13.11 -0.10
C ILE A 87 0.64 -13.06 1.32
N ILE A 88 1.24 -12.26 2.21
CA ILE A 88 0.79 -12.11 3.59
C ILE A 88 -0.64 -11.57 3.63
N GLY A 89 -0.93 -10.52 2.84
CA GLY A 89 -2.25 -9.90 2.77
C GLY A 89 -3.32 -10.83 2.18
N LEU A 90 -3.00 -11.63 1.17
CA LEU A 90 -3.89 -12.67 0.65
C LEU A 90 -4.22 -13.70 1.75
N ILE A 91 -3.21 -14.21 2.45
CA ILE A 91 -3.42 -15.16 3.56
C ILE A 91 -4.28 -14.51 4.67
N ALA A 92 -3.99 -13.26 5.01
CA ALA A 92 -4.68 -12.50 6.04
C ALA A 92 -6.15 -12.22 5.71
N VAL A 93 -6.47 -11.93 4.44
CA VAL A 93 -7.82 -11.51 4.00
C VAL A 93 -8.68 -12.69 3.54
N LEU A 94 -8.12 -13.69 2.84
CA LEU A 94 -8.90 -14.78 2.25
C LEU A 94 -9.62 -15.67 3.28
N SER A 95 -9.14 -15.68 4.53
CA SER A 95 -9.76 -16.41 5.63
C SER A 95 -10.88 -15.62 6.35
N ARG A 96 -11.21 -14.41 5.88
CA ARG A 96 -12.11 -13.47 6.57
C ARG A 96 -13.48 -13.38 5.88
N PRO A 97 -14.55 -13.04 6.61
CA PRO A 97 -15.90 -12.90 6.03
C PRO A 97 -16.00 -11.81 4.95
N TYR A 98 -15.12 -10.80 4.99
CA TYR A 98 -15.01 -9.74 3.98
C TYR A 98 -14.01 -10.06 2.86
N ALA A 99 -13.52 -11.31 2.73
CA ALA A 99 -12.66 -11.69 1.60
C ALA A 99 -13.30 -11.34 0.24
N LYS A 100 -14.63 -11.49 0.12
CA LYS A 100 -15.38 -11.09 -1.08
C LYS A 100 -15.14 -9.63 -1.47
N CYS A 101 -14.90 -8.75 -0.50
CA CYS A 101 -14.76 -7.31 -0.70
C CYS A 101 -13.45 -6.93 -1.39
N MET A 102 -12.47 -7.83 -1.45
CA MET A 102 -11.25 -7.66 -2.25
C MET A 102 -11.51 -7.87 -3.74
N PHE A 103 -12.40 -8.81 -4.09
CA PHE A 103 -12.70 -9.16 -5.48
C PHE A 103 -13.89 -8.39 -6.04
N TRP A 104 -14.86 -8.07 -5.20
CA TRP A 104 -16.08 -7.35 -5.55
C TRP A 104 -16.64 -6.56 -4.35
N SER A 105 -16.39 -5.24 -4.31
CA SER A 105 -16.73 -4.40 -3.15
C SER A 105 -18.14 -3.79 -3.16
N TYR A 106 -19.01 -4.10 -4.14
CA TYR A 106 -20.31 -3.42 -4.32
C TYR A 106 -21.23 -3.52 -3.10
N ASP A 107 -21.26 -4.69 -2.44
CA ASP A 107 -22.14 -4.99 -1.30
C ASP A 107 -21.32 -5.29 -0.03
N CYS A 108 -20.43 -4.34 0.29
CA CYS A 108 -19.50 -4.44 1.41
C CYS A 108 -19.56 -3.25 2.37
N ALA A 109 -20.55 -2.36 2.21
CA ALA A 109 -20.66 -1.13 3.01
C ALA A 109 -20.68 -1.40 4.51
N ASP A 110 -21.38 -2.45 4.96
CA ASP A 110 -21.49 -2.77 6.38
C ASP A 110 -20.16 -3.23 6.97
N PHE A 111 -19.34 -3.95 6.20
CA PHE A 111 -17.99 -4.34 6.63
C PHE A 111 -17.04 -3.15 6.78
N TYR A 112 -17.30 -2.02 6.10
CA TYR A 112 -16.47 -0.83 6.15
C TYR A 112 -16.80 0.14 7.30
N MET A 113 -17.78 -0.21 8.14
CA MET A 113 -18.09 0.56 9.33
C MET A 113 -16.97 0.43 10.37
N PRO A 114 -16.69 1.50 11.14
CA PRO A 114 -15.91 1.41 12.37
C PRO A 114 -16.44 0.32 13.31
N THR A 115 -15.55 -0.42 13.94
CA THR A 115 -15.90 -1.29 15.08
C THR A 115 -16.11 -0.45 16.35
N GLU A 116 -16.98 -0.89 17.26
CA GLU A 116 -17.41 -0.08 18.41
C GLU A 116 -16.35 0.02 19.54
N GLU A 117 -15.55 -1.02 19.75
CA GLU A 117 -14.70 -1.13 20.94
C GLU A 117 -13.20 -0.88 20.66
N ALA A 118 -12.67 -1.46 19.60
CA ALA A 118 -11.24 -1.55 19.32
C ALA A 118 -10.95 -1.87 17.86
N PHE A 119 -9.76 -1.52 17.37
CA PHE A 119 -9.27 -1.98 16.06
C PHE A 119 -9.05 -3.50 16.08
N GLN A 120 -10.08 -4.25 15.72
CA GLN A 120 -10.10 -5.72 15.78
C GLN A 120 -9.55 -6.31 14.48
N VAL A 121 -8.35 -6.88 14.57
CA VAL A 121 -7.67 -7.59 13.48
C VAL A 121 -7.09 -8.90 13.97
N THR A 122 -6.98 -9.89 13.09
CA THR A 122 -6.22 -11.10 13.36
C THR A 122 -4.72 -10.82 13.47
N VAL A 123 -3.95 -11.77 14.01
CA VAL A 123 -2.49 -11.68 14.07
C VAL A 123 -1.88 -11.48 12.67
N MET A 124 -2.41 -12.17 11.65
CA MET A 124 -1.91 -12.05 10.28
C MET A 124 -2.19 -10.67 9.68
N GLU A 125 -3.40 -10.14 9.87
CA GLU A 125 -3.75 -8.79 9.42
C GLU A 125 -2.94 -7.72 10.15
N LYS A 126 -2.65 -7.95 11.43
CA LYS A 126 -1.80 -7.07 12.22
C LYS A 126 -0.36 -7.04 11.67
N ILE A 127 0.22 -8.20 11.39
CA ILE A 127 1.54 -8.31 10.74
C ILE A 127 1.52 -7.59 9.38
N TYR A 128 0.47 -7.81 8.59
CA TYR A 128 0.29 -7.20 7.29
C TYR A 128 0.27 -5.66 7.38
N VAL A 129 -0.58 -5.10 8.25
CA VAL A 129 -0.67 -3.65 8.50
C VAL A 129 0.66 -3.07 8.97
N LEU A 130 1.35 -3.75 9.89
CA LEU A 130 2.64 -3.27 10.41
C LEU A 130 3.74 -3.27 9.34
N ILE A 131 3.83 -4.31 8.51
CA ILE A 131 4.82 -4.40 7.42
C ILE A 131 4.57 -3.31 6.39
N PHE A 132 3.32 -3.14 5.94
CA PHE A 132 2.94 -2.11 4.98
C PHE A 132 3.21 -0.71 5.53
N PHE A 133 2.86 -0.46 6.79
CA PHE A 133 3.09 0.80 7.45
C PHE A 133 4.59 1.14 7.56
N CYS A 134 5.41 0.18 7.98
CA CYS A 134 6.87 0.37 8.05
C CYS A 134 7.44 0.66 6.65
N TYR A 135 7.02 -0.07 5.63
CA TYR A 135 7.45 0.19 4.25
C TYR A 135 7.10 1.62 3.82
N TYR A 136 5.84 2.04 3.96
CA TYR A 136 5.39 3.35 3.47
C TYR A 136 6.05 4.53 4.19
N ILE A 137 6.39 4.39 5.48
CA ILE A 137 7.18 5.40 6.20
C ILE A 137 8.61 5.45 5.66
N VAL A 138 9.26 4.29 5.54
CA VAL A 138 10.65 4.22 5.08
C VAL A 138 10.77 4.67 3.63
N ASP A 139 9.79 4.35 2.78
CA ASP A 139 9.80 4.70 1.36
C ASP A 139 9.73 6.20 1.10
N VAL A 140 9.26 7.02 2.06
CA VAL A 140 9.32 8.49 1.97
C VAL A 140 10.75 8.96 1.70
N ALA A 141 11.75 8.34 2.34
CA ALA A 141 13.17 8.68 2.14
C ALA A 141 13.72 8.27 0.76
N TYR A 142 12.98 7.42 0.02
CA TYR A 142 13.37 6.90 -1.29
C TYR A 142 12.44 7.38 -2.42
N ILE A 143 11.55 8.33 -2.15
CA ILE A 143 10.64 8.92 -3.15
C ILE A 143 11.40 9.40 -4.39
N GLY A 144 12.61 9.96 -4.22
CA GLY A 144 13.47 10.42 -5.31
C GLY A 144 13.93 9.34 -6.29
N ALA A 145 13.74 8.05 -5.97
CA ALA A 145 13.96 6.95 -6.92
C ALA A 145 12.85 6.84 -7.99
N ASN A 146 11.72 7.56 -7.81
CA ASN A 146 10.58 7.57 -8.71
C ASN A 146 10.59 8.82 -9.61
N THR A 147 10.01 8.70 -10.81
CA THR A 147 9.65 9.85 -11.64
C THR A 147 8.31 10.44 -11.19
N GLY A 148 8.10 11.76 -11.37
CA GLY A 148 6.83 12.39 -10.99
C GLY A 148 6.67 12.54 -9.47
N ILE A 149 7.69 13.08 -8.82
CA ILE A 149 7.84 13.21 -7.35
C ILE A 149 6.59 13.82 -6.68
N ALA A 150 5.93 14.80 -7.32
CA ALA A 150 4.74 15.44 -6.75
C ALA A 150 3.56 14.45 -6.60
N LEU A 151 3.26 13.66 -7.64
CA LEU A 151 2.13 12.74 -7.62
C LEU A 151 2.36 11.58 -6.65
N ILE A 152 3.59 11.05 -6.61
CA ILE A 152 3.96 10.02 -5.64
C ILE A 152 3.93 10.57 -4.20
N ALA A 153 4.38 11.81 -3.96
CA ALA A 153 4.30 12.43 -2.64
C ALA A 153 2.84 12.59 -2.17
N ILE A 154 1.93 13.05 -3.03
CA ILE A 154 0.49 13.12 -2.74
C ILE A 154 -0.06 11.73 -2.41
N HIS A 155 0.33 10.70 -3.19
CA HIS A 155 -0.04 9.32 -2.92
C HIS A 155 0.45 8.85 -1.53
N HIS A 156 1.71 9.10 -1.16
CA HIS A 156 2.23 8.72 0.17
C HIS A 156 1.46 9.42 1.29
N VAL A 157 1.18 10.72 1.14
CA VAL A 157 0.38 11.48 2.13
C VAL A 157 -1.01 10.88 2.26
N ALA A 158 -1.67 10.57 1.14
CA ALA A 158 -3.00 9.96 1.15
C ALA A 158 -2.97 8.57 1.79
N THR A 159 -2.08 7.67 1.36
CA THR A 159 -1.98 6.30 1.86
C THR A 159 -1.64 6.26 3.35
N LEU A 160 -0.66 7.05 3.82
CA LEU A 160 -0.35 7.13 5.24
C LEU A 160 -1.54 7.68 6.04
N SER A 161 -2.21 8.73 5.55
CA SER A 161 -3.40 9.29 6.20
C SER A 161 -4.54 8.28 6.28
N LEU A 162 -4.72 7.43 5.27
CA LEU A 162 -5.71 6.36 5.26
C LEU A 162 -5.39 5.26 6.26
N VAL A 163 -4.14 4.79 6.33
CA VAL A 163 -3.74 3.75 7.29
C VAL A 163 -3.85 4.28 8.72
N PHE A 164 -3.26 5.44 9.02
CA PHE A 164 -3.36 6.05 10.35
C PHE A 164 -4.80 6.38 10.73
N GLY A 165 -5.56 6.98 9.82
CA GLY A 165 -6.96 7.33 10.04
C GLY A 165 -7.82 6.11 10.30
N SER A 166 -7.61 5.02 9.56
CA SER A 166 -8.35 3.76 9.76
C SER A 166 -8.04 3.10 11.10
N ILE A 167 -6.81 3.21 11.60
CA ILE A 167 -6.45 2.71 12.94
C ILE A 167 -7.15 3.53 14.02
N ILE A 168 -7.14 4.87 13.90
CA ILE A 168 -7.79 5.78 14.87
C ILE A 168 -9.31 5.57 14.87
N LEU A 169 -9.91 5.47 13.68
CA LEU A 169 -11.34 5.25 13.50
C LEU A 169 -11.77 3.82 13.80
N GLN A 170 -10.84 2.90 14.09
CA GLN A 170 -11.16 1.50 14.30
C GLN A 170 -11.87 0.88 13.07
N ALA A 171 -11.41 1.20 11.87
CA ALA A 171 -11.95 0.72 10.59
C ALA A 171 -10.98 -0.29 9.92
N PRO A 172 -10.80 -1.49 10.48
CA PRO A 172 -9.78 -2.44 10.03
C PRO A 172 -10.02 -2.93 8.61
N VAL A 173 -11.28 -3.18 8.22
CA VAL A 173 -11.60 -3.73 6.89
C VAL A 173 -11.23 -2.74 5.79
N VAL A 174 -11.55 -1.44 5.95
CA VAL A 174 -11.14 -0.42 4.99
C VAL A 174 -9.61 -0.43 4.86
N CYS A 175 -8.89 -0.45 5.99
CA CYS A 175 -7.43 -0.49 6.01
C CYS A 175 -6.84 -1.66 5.23
N VAL A 176 -7.25 -2.90 5.54
CA VAL A 176 -6.65 -4.09 4.92
C VAL A 176 -7.09 -4.27 3.46
N ILE A 177 -8.34 -3.92 3.12
CA ILE A 177 -8.84 -4.02 1.75
C ILE A 177 -8.14 -3.01 0.85
N ILE A 178 -7.99 -1.74 1.25
CA ILE A 178 -7.27 -0.79 0.40
C ILE A 178 -5.83 -1.26 0.19
N MET A 179 -5.14 -1.75 1.22
CA MET A 179 -3.75 -2.21 1.09
C MET A 179 -3.63 -3.35 0.08
N ILE A 180 -4.46 -4.39 0.21
CA ILE A 180 -4.34 -5.56 -0.64
C ILE A 180 -4.73 -5.27 -2.09
N LEU A 181 -5.71 -4.40 -2.34
CA LEU A 181 -6.04 -3.93 -3.70
C LEU A 181 -4.84 -3.30 -4.43
N HIS A 182 -3.86 -2.76 -3.69
CA HIS A 182 -2.65 -2.20 -4.27
C HIS A 182 -1.56 -3.25 -4.41
N ASP A 183 -1.30 -4.03 -3.36
CA ASP A 183 -0.14 -4.93 -3.32
C ASP A 183 -0.16 -5.97 -4.44
N VAL A 184 -1.31 -6.63 -4.69
CA VAL A 184 -1.41 -7.61 -5.80
C VAL A 184 -1.18 -6.98 -7.17
N VAL A 185 -1.57 -5.72 -7.33
CA VAL A 185 -1.42 -4.98 -8.59
C VAL A 185 0.03 -4.57 -8.81
N ASP A 186 0.79 -4.28 -7.74
CA ASP A 186 2.15 -3.79 -7.88
C ASP A 186 3.19 -4.88 -8.15
N VAL A 187 2.91 -6.15 -7.83
CA VAL A 187 3.78 -7.28 -8.18
C VAL A 187 4.15 -7.32 -9.68
N PRO A 188 3.19 -7.36 -10.63
CA PRO A 188 3.53 -7.33 -12.06
C PRO A 188 4.19 -6.02 -12.50
N LEU A 189 3.83 -4.87 -11.89
CA LEU A 189 4.46 -3.58 -12.19
C LEU A 189 5.97 -3.62 -11.91
N TYR A 190 6.35 -4.03 -10.71
CA TYR A 190 7.76 -4.06 -10.32
C TYR A 190 8.53 -5.16 -11.03
N THR A 191 7.88 -6.27 -11.33
CA THR A 191 8.45 -7.31 -12.21
C THR A 191 8.80 -6.72 -13.58
N GLY A 192 7.88 -6.00 -14.22
CA GLY A 192 8.10 -5.38 -15.53
C GLY A 192 9.23 -4.34 -15.51
N LYS A 193 9.33 -3.53 -14.46
CA LYS A 193 10.44 -2.56 -14.29
C LYS A 193 11.81 -3.24 -14.22
N ILE A 194 11.93 -4.32 -13.46
CA ILE A 194 13.18 -5.09 -13.37
C ILE A 194 13.53 -5.71 -14.73
N CYS A 195 12.56 -6.33 -15.39
CA CYS A 195 12.75 -6.88 -16.74
C CYS A 195 13.19 -5.81 -17.75
N ALA A 196 12.69 -4.59 -17.64
CA ALA A 196 13.10 -3.47 -18.48
C ALA A 196 14.58 -3.12 -18.29
N TYR A 197 15.06 -3.05 -17.05
CA TYR A 197 16.48 -2.79 -16.76
C TYR A 197 17.41 -3.93 -17.20
N LEU A 198 16.91 -5.17 -17.23
CA LEU A 198 17.66 -6.35 -17.68
C LEU A 198 17.58 -6.59 -19.19
N GLY A 199 16.80 -5.80 -19.94
CA GLY A 199 16.62 -5.96 -21.38
C GLY A 199 15.70 -7.12 -21.79
N TYR A 200 14.93 -7.70 -20.86
CA TYR A 200 13.98 -8.78 -21.14
C TYR A 200 12.64 -8.24 -21.67
N ILE A 201 12.65 -7.75 -22.92
CA ILE A 201 11.53 -7.04 -23.54
C ILE A 201 10.23 -7.86 -23.56
N LYS A 202 10.28 -9.13 -23.96
CA LYS A 202 9.08 -9.98 -24.02
C LYS A 202 8.40 -10.15 -22.65
N ILE A 203 9.19 -10.35 -21.59
CA ILE A 203 8.67 -10.51 -20.23
C ILE A 203 8.17 -9.17 -19.69
N LYS A 204 8.89 -8.07 -19.98
CA LYS A 204 8.44 -6.70 -19.67
C LYS A 204 7.06 -6.42 -20.26
N ASP A 205 6.83 -6.75 -21.52
CA ASP A 205 5.56 -6.48 -22.19
C ASP A 205 4.42 -7.32 -21.61
N PHE A 206 4.67 -8.62 -21.40
CA PHE A 206 3.71 -9.51 -20.76
C PHE A 206 3.31 -9.03 -19.35
N THR A 207 4.29 -8.62 -18.55
CA THR A 207 4.04 -8.11 -17.19
C THR A 207 3.35 -6.74 -17.20
N LEU A 208 3.63 -5.87 -18.17
CA LEU A 208 2.92 -4.60 -18.33
C LEU A 208 1.44 -4.79 -18.69
N VAL A 209 1.14 -5.73 -19.60
CA VAL A 209 -0.25 -6.09 -19.94
C VAL A 209 -0.96 -6.70 -18.72
N SER A 210 -0.30 -7.61 -18.01
CA SER A 210 -0.83 -8.21 -16.78
C SER A 210 -1.12 -7.15 -15.71
N PHE A 211 -0.21 -6.20 -15.52
CA PHE A 211 -0.39 -5.05 -14.64
C PHE A 211 -1.59 -4.19 -15.05
N ALA A 212 -1.77 -3.91 -16.34
CA ALA A 212 -2.90 -3.12 -16.82
C ALA A 212 -4.25 -3.81 -16.54
N ILE A 213 -4.34 -5.13 -16.74
CA ILE A 213 -5.54 -5.92 -16.44
C ILE A 213 -5.84 -5.86 -14.93
N LEU A 214 -4.85 -6.15 -14.09
CA LEU A 214 -5.02 -6.14 -12.63
C LEU A 214 -5.33 -4.74 -12.09
N CYS A 215 -4.69 -3.70 -12.63
CA CYS A 215 -4.95 -2.31 -12.28
C CYS A 215 -6.39 -1.91 -12.65
N THR A 216 -6.88 -2.34 -13.81
CA THR A 216 -8.29 -2.12 -14.21
C THR A 216 -9.24 -2.76 -13.19
N TRP A 217 -9.03 -4.04 -12.87
CA TRP A 217 -9.93 -4.75 -11.95
C TRP A 217 -9.88 -4.24 -10.52
N PHE A 218 -8.69 -4.14 -9.93
CA PHE A 218 -8.55 -3.83 -8.50
C PHE A 218 -8.58 -2.32 -8.22
N ARG A 219 -7.97 -1.48 -9.07
CA ARG A 219 -7.87 -0.03 -8.82
C ARG A 219 -8.92 0.80 -9.55
N MET A 220 -9.37 0.42 -10.74
CA MET A 220 -10.38 1.21 -11.49
C MET A 220 -11.82 0.76 -11.24
N ILE A 221 -12.05 -0.51 -10.87
CA ILE A 221 -13.38 -1.05 -10.58
C ILE A 221 -13.60 -1.20 -9.07
N ASN A 222 -12.80 -2.03 -8.40
CA ASN A 222 -13.04 -2.34 -6.98
C ASN A 222 -12.74 -1.16 -6.04
N TYR A 223 -11.58 -0.51 -6.18
CA TYR A 223 -11.22 0.60 -5.31
C TYR A 223 -12.28 1.73 -5.23
N PRO A 224 -12.84 2.27 -6.34
CA PRO A 224 -13.87 3.30 -6.22
C PRO A 224 -15.18 2.78 -5.61
N LEU A 225 -15.48 1.47 -5.68
CA LEU A 225 -16.59 0.89 -4.94
C LEU A 225 -16.34 0.96 -3.42
N VAL A 226 -15.11 0.68 -2.96
CA VAL A 226 -14.70 0.89 -1.56
C VAL A 226 -14.82 2.35 -1.16
N ALA A 227 -14.27 3.27 -1.99
CA ALA A 227 -14.31 4.71 -1.74
C ALA A 227 -15.75 5.23 -1.65
N ASN A 228 -16.63 4.79 -2.54
CA ASN A 228 -18.04 5.15 -2.55
C ASN A 228 -18.80 4.58 -1.35
N ALA A 229 -18.52 3.33 -0.96
CA ALA A 229 -19.15 2.72 0.21
C ALA A 229 -18.74 3.46 1.50
N ALA A 230 -17.45 3.75 1.68
CA ALA A 230 -16.96 4.58 2.77
C ALA A 230 -17.56 5.99 2.73
N TRP A 231 -17.67 6.60 1.54
CA TRP A 231 -18.30 7.92 1.38
C TRP A 231 -19.76 7.92 1.83
N LYS A 232 -20.56 6.91 1.45
CA LYS A 232 -21.96 6.82 1.87
C LYS A 232 -22.10 6.59 3.38
N ASN A 233 -21.20 5.80 3.96
CA ASN A 233 -21.19 5.53 5.40
C ASN A 233 -20.94 6.76 6.26
N GLN A 234 -20.39 7.86 5.72
CA GLN A 234 -20.04 9.06 6.49
C GLN A 234 -21.22 9.72 7.25
N TYR A 235 -22.46 9.41 6.83
CA TYR A 235 -23.69 9.93 7.43
C TYR A 235 -24.44 8.90 8.28
N ARG A 236 -23.93 7.67 8.40
CA ARG A 236 -24.55 6.63 9.23
C ARG A 236 -24.38 6.96 10.71
N GLU A 237 -25.39 6.62 11.48
CA GLU A 237 -25.36 6.69 12.95
C GLU A 237 -24.29 5.70 13.50
N GLY A 238 -23.73 6.00 14.67
CA GLY A 238 -22.70 5.17 15.32
C GLY A 238 -21.24 5.59 15.04
N ILE A 239 -20.99 6.57 14.15
CA ILE A 239 -19.63 7.07 13.92
C ILE A 239 -19.20 8.02 15.03
N ILE A 240 -18.27 7.56 15.89
CA ILE A 240 -17.75 8.33 17.04
C ILE A 240 -17.00 9.61 16.60
N TYR A 241 -16.22 9.54 15.51
CA TYR A 241 -15.41 10.65 15.01
C TYR A 241 -15.78 11.05 13.58
N PRO A 242 -16.94 11.72 13.37
CA PRO A 242 -17.50 11.95 12.04
C PRO A 242 -16.62 12.86 11.16
N VAL A 243 -15.95 13.87 11.73
CA VAL A 243 -15.03 14.74 10.98
C VAL A 243 -13.82 13.96 10.46
N LEU A 244 -13.22 13.13 11.32
CA LEU A 244 -12.07 12.31 10.93
C LEU A 244 -12.46 11.25 9.90
N TYR A 245 -13.63 10.63 10.06
CA TYR A 245 -14.18 9.68 9.09
C TYR A 245 -14.36 10.31 7.71
N ARG A 246 -14.93 11.53 7.65
CA ARG A 246 -15.01 12.30 6.40
C ARG A 246 -13.64 12.59 5.79
N GLY A 247 -12.66 12.92 6.63
CA GLY A 247 -11.27 13.10 6.18
C GLY A 247 -10.69 11.84 5.53
N VAL A 248 -10.87 10.67 6.16
CA VAL A 248 -10.45 9.36 5.59
C VAL A 248 -11.19 9.07 4.29
N ALA A 249 -12.51 9.25 4.24
CA ALA A 249 -13.30 9.07 3.03
C ALA A 249 -12.85 10.01 1.89
N TYR A 250 -12.47 11.24 2.22
CA TYR A 250 -11.89 12.18 1.25
C TYR A 250 -10.53 11.71 0.72
N PHE A 251 -9.63 11.23 1.59
CA PHE A 251 -8.34 10.70 1.17
C PHE A 251 -8.46 9.46 0.26
N LEU A 252 -9.54 8.67 0.38
CA LEU A 252 -9.81 7.58 -0.58
C LEU A 252 -10.01 8.14 -1.99
N TRP A 253 -10.75 9.23 -2.14
CA TRP A 253 -10.94 9.88 -3.45
C TRP A 253 -9.68 10.57 -3.96
N VAL A 254 -8.88 11.18 -3.08
CA VAL A 254 -7.55 11.71 -3.46
C VAL A 254 -6.66 10.60 -4.01
N LEU A 255 -6.64 9.44 -3.34
CA LEU A 255 -5.85 8.30 -3.79
C LEU A 255 -6.40 7.72 -5.11
N PHE A 256 -7.72 7.67 -5.29
CA PHE A 256 -8.33 7.30 -6.57
C PHE A 256 -7.95 8.25 -7.71
N PHE A 257 -7.87 9.55 -7.45
CA PHE A 257 -7.41 10.52 -8.42
C PHE A 257 -5.97 10.20 -8.88
N CYS A 258 -5.07 9.89 -7.95
CA CYS A 258 -3.71 9.44 -8.29
C CYS A 258 -3.76 8.19 -9.19
N HIS A 259 -4.64 7.23 -8.90
CA HIS A 259 -4.82 6.05 -9.74
C HIS A 259 -5.30 6.38 -11.14
N CYS A 260 -6.24 7.32 -11.30
CA CYS A 260 -6.73 7.74 -12.61
C CYS A 260 -5.61 8.38 -13.44
N CYS A 261 -4.83 9.29 -12.84
CA CYS A 261 -3.65 9.85 -13.47
C CYS A 261 -2.68 8.75 -13.90
N TRP A 262 -2.46 7.76 -13.02
CA TRP A 262 -1.53 6.70 -13.37
C TRP A 262 -2.06 5.72 -14.41
N PHE A 263 -3.36 5.46 -14.40
CA PHE A 263 -4.03 4.56 -15.33
C PHE A 263 -3.97 5.10 -16.76
N TYR A 264 -4.06 6.42 -16.94
CA TYR A 264 -3.91 7.05 -18.24
C TYR A 264 -2.58 6.68 -18.93
N ASP A 265 -1.42 6.84 -18.28
CA ASP A 265 -0.16 6.48 -18.97
C ASP A 265 -0.01 4.95 -19.13
N ILE A 266 -0.63 4.13 -18.28
CA ILE A 266 -0.63 2.67 -18.43
C ILE A 266 -1.36 2.28 -19.72
N LEU A 267 -2.55 2.83 -19.95
CA LEU A 267 -3.30 2.61 -21.18
C LEU A 267 -2.51 3.07 -22.41
N LYS A 268 -1.88 4.25 -22.32
CA LYS A 268 -1.01 4.74 -23.40
C LYS A 268 0.12 3.76 -23.70
N ALA A 269 0.81 3.23 -22.69
CA ALA A 269 1.89 2.27 -22.87
C ALA A 269 1.41 0.95 -23.47
N VAL A 270 0.24 0.43 -23.04
CA VAL A 270 -0.35 -0.79 -23.60
C VAL A 270 -0.79 -0.60 -25.05
N LEU A 271 -1.44 0.52 -25.39
CA LEU A 271 -1.84 0.83 -26.76
C LEU A 271 -0.64 0.87 -27.71
N GLN A 272 0.47 1.42 -27.24
CA GLN A 272 1.70 1.48 -28.03
C GLN A 272 2.31 0.08 -28.28
N ILE A 273 2.21 -0.86 -27.32
CA ILE A 273 2.60 -2.26 -27.51
C ILE A 273 1.69 -2.93 -28.55
N VAL A 274 0.37 -2.76 -28.44
CA VAL A 274 -0.61 -3.38 -29.36
C VAL A 274 -0.47 -2.86 -30.78
N GLN A 275 -0.15 -1.58 -30.96
CA GLN A 275 0.06 -0.95 -32.26
C GLN A 275 1.39 -1.34 -32.94
N GLY A 276 2.24 -2.13 -32.27
CA GLY A 276 3.50 -2.61 -32.84
C GLY A 276 4.50 -1.50 -33.15
N ASN A 277 4.36 -0.31 -32.54
CA ASN A 277 5.22 0.83 -32.82
C ASN A 277 6.63 0.56 -32.24
N PRO A 278 7.71 0.48 -33.05
CA PRO A 278 9.06 0.20 -32.57
C PRO A 278 9.61 1.27 -31.61
N ASN A 279 9.06 2.50 -31.65
CA ASN A 279 9.43 3.60 -30.78
C ASN A 279 8.55 3.70 -29.50
N ALA A 280 7.62 2.76 -29.30
CA ALA A 280 6.81 2.58 -28.08
C ALA A 280 7.61 2.21 -26.83
N ILE A 281 8.87 1.81 -27.00
CA ILE A 281 9.64 1.00 -26.05
C ILE A 281 10.25 1.86 -24.91
N ARG A 282 9.89 3.14 -24.83
CA ARG A 282 10.25 4.02 -23.71
C ARG A 282 9.03 4.27 -22.85
N ASP A 283 8.95 3.54 -21.74
CA ASP A 283 8.15 3.99 -20.60
C ASP A 283 8.77 5.30 -20.10
N ASN A 284 8.19 6.43 -20.47
CA ASN A 284 8.63 7.76 -20.02
C ASN A 284 8.46 7.98 -18.50
N ARG A 285 7.96 6.99 -17.74
CA ARG A 285 8.03 6.96 -16.27
C ARG A 285 9.28 6.25 -15.73
N SER A 286 10.12 5.70 -16.60
CA SER A 286 11.30 4.92 -16.20
C SER A 286 12.64 5.59 -16.53
N ASP A 287 12.63 6.59 -17.41
CA ASP A 287 13.78 7.45 -17.73
C ASP A 287 13.80 8.71 -16.84
#